data_AF-A0A7C0WRB0-F1
#
_entry.id   AF-A0A7C0WRB0-F1
#
_cell.length_a   1.000
_cell.length_b   1.000
_cell.length_c   1.000
_cell.angle_alpha   90.00
_cell.angle_beta   90.00
_cell.angle_gamma   90.00
#
_symmetry.space_group_name_H-M   'P 1'
#
loop_
_entity.id
_entity.type
_entity.pdbx_description
1 polymer ?
#
loop_
_entity_poly.entity_id
_entity_poly.type
_entity_poly.pdbx_seq_one_letter_code
_entity_poly.pdbx_strand_id
1 'polypeptide(L)'
;KEVRGNFDEGAPVRCLDEKGKVIAIGLTNYRSGDIEKIKGRHTTEIDKVLGHKHFDEVIHRNNLALLVEQEQIQQVQRKEAS
;
A
#
# COMPACT_ATOMS: atom_id res chain seq x y z
N LYS A 1 -7.02 0.55 10.34
CA LYS A 1 -6.02 -0.11 9.47
C LYS A 1 -4.64 0.34 9.96
N GLU A 2 -3.74 -0.61 10.19
CA GLU A 2 -2.54 -0.50 11.04
C GLU A 2 -1.25 -0.35 10.22
N VAL A 3 -0.15 0.03 10.88
CA VAL A 3 1.21 -0.02 10.33
C VAL A 3 1.98 -1.08 11.12
N ARG A 4 2.68 -1.98 10.44
CA ARG A 4 3.47 -3.06 11.06
C ARG A 4 4.93 -2.95 10.66
N GLY A 5 5.82 -3.10 11.65
CA GLY A 5 7.28 -3.03 11.47
C GLY A 5 7.82 -1.60 11.52
N ASN A 6 9.14 -1.48 11.42
CA ASN A 6 9.86 -0.21 11.36
C ASN A 6 10.57 -0.10 10.00
N PHE A 7 10.35 1.00 9.31
CA PHE A 7 10.92 1.29 8.00
C PHE A 7 10.98 2.81 7.78
N ASP A 8 11.93 3.23 6.94
CA ASP A 8 12.19 4.63 6.59
C ASP A 8 11.59 5.01 5.23
N GLU A 9 11.71 6.29 4.89
CA GLU A 9 11.35 6.82 3.57
C GLU A 9 12.11 6.11 2.44
N GLY A 10 11.42 5.85 1.33
CA GLY A 10 11.94 5.10 0.18
C GLY A 10 11.96 3.58 0.38
N ALA A 11 11.63 3.06 1.56
CA ALA A 11 11.63 1.62 1.79
C ALA A 11 10.49 0.91 1.04
N PRO A 12 10.73 -0.32 0.52
CA PRO A 12 9.68 -1.16 -0.04
C PRO A 12 8.79 -1.72 1.07
N VAL A 13 7.48 -1.52 0.92
CA VAL A 13 6.46 -1.97 1.87
C VAL A 13 5.39 -2.81 1.18
N ARG A 14 4.79 -3.74 1.94
CA ARG A 14 3.70 -4.59 1.48
C ARG A 14 2.36 -4.01 1.92
N CYS A 15 1.43 -3.88 0.97
CA CYS A 15 0.04 -3.56 1.25
C CYS A 15 -0.75 -4.85 1.43
N LEU A 16 -1.40 -5.00 2.58
CA LEU A 16 -2.17 -6.18 2.95
C LEU A 16 -3.66 -5.85 2.92
N ASP A 17 -4.49 -6.81 2.49
CA ASP A 17 -5.93 -6.74 2.68
C ASP A 17 -6.32 -7.08 4.15
N GLU A 18 -7.62 -7.04 4.46
CA GLU A 18 -8.12 -7.30 5.82
C GLU A 18 -7.94 -8.76 6.27
N LYS A 19 -7.66 -9.68 5.34
CA LYS A 19 -7.35 -11.09 5.61
C LYS A 19 -5.84 -11.33 5.73
N GLY A 20 -5.01 -10.29 5.59
CA GLY A 20 -3.55 -10.39 5.66
C GLY A 20 -2.91 -10.89 4.36
N LYS A 21 -3.63 -10.91 3.25
CA LYS A 21 -3.08 -11.25 1.94
C LYS A 21 -2.39 -10.02 1.33
N VAL A 22 -1.20 -10.22 0.76
CA VAL A 22 -0.47 -9.14 0.09
C VAL A 22 -1.15 -8.86 -1.26
N ILE A 23 -1.60 -7.62 -1.45
CA ILE A 23 -2.27 -7.17 -2.67
C ILE A 23 -1.43 -6.20 -3.50
N ALA A 24 -0.42 -5.57 -2.89
CA ALA A 24 0.49 -4.68 -3.59
C ALA A 24 1.82 -4.54 -2.85
N ILE A 25 2.84 -4.07 -3.57
CA ILE A 25 4.13 -3.64 -3.02
C ILE A 25 4.41 -2.24 -3.53
N GLY A 26 4.92 -1.35 -2.69
CA GLY A 26 5.33 -0.03 -3.14
C GLY A 26 6.40 0.62 -2.30
N LEU A 27 6.96 1.74 -2.79
CA LEU A 27 7.93 2.54 -2.05
C LEU A 27 7.22 3.64 -1.29
N THR A 28 7.48 3.74 0.02
CA THR A 28 6.81 4.74 0.86
C THR A 28 7.52 6.10 0.85
N ASN A 29 6.74 7.17 0.92
CA ASN A 29 7.22 8.55 1.04
C ASN A 29 7.40 9.00 2.51
N TYR A 30 6.99 8.17 3.47
CA TYR A 30 7.02 8.49 4.89
C TYR A 30 7.55 7.29 5.68
N ARG A 31 8.35 7.54 6.72
CA ARG A 31 8.72 6.48 7.66
C ARG A 31 7.51 5.96 8.43
N SER A 32 7.59 4.71 8.88
CA SER A 32 6.54 3.99 9.61
C SER A 32 5.93 4.79 10.77
N GLY A 33 6.76 5.46 11.58
CA GLY A 33 6.31 6.27 12.72
C GLY A 33 5.52 7.52 12.34
N ASP A 34 5.74 8.08 11.15
CA ASP A 34 4.98 9.24 10.68
C ASP A 34 3.67 8.81 10.02
N ILE A 35 3.68 7.71 9.26
CA ILE A 35 2.45 7.07 8.76
C ILE A 35 1.49 6.75 9.92
N GLU A 36 2.01 6.25 11.04
CA GLU A 36 1.21 5.91 12.21
C GLU A 36 0.48 7.12 12.82
N LYS A 37 1.07 8.33 12.72
CA LYS A 37 0.45 9.58 13.20
C LYS A 37 -0.60 10.14 12.24
N ILE A 38 -0.39 9.96 10.93
CA ILE A 38 -1.24 10.54 9.87
C ILE A 38 -2.30 9.57 9.33
N LYS A 39 -2.26 8.28 9.72
CA LYS A 39 -3.26 7.30 9.27
C LYS A 39 -4.68 7.77 9.61
N GLY A 40 -5.57 7.68 8.62
CA GLY A 40 -6.97 8.08 8.77
C GLY A 40 -7.21 9.59 8.81
N ARG A 41 -6.16 10.42 8.63
CA ARG A 41 -6.30 11.89 8.51
C ARG A 41 -6.40 12.31 7.06
N HIS A 42 -6.93 13.51 6.84
CA HIS A 42 -6.92 14.11 5.51
C HIS A 42 -5.52 14.61 5.15
N THR A 43 -5.17 14.56 3.87
CA THR A 43 -3.89 15.02 3.34
C THR A 43 -3.58 16.50 3.66
N THR A 44 -4.61 17.32 3.90
CA THR A 44 -4.47 18.72 4.35
C THR A 44 -4.04 18.86 5.82
N GLU A 45 -4.13 17.79 6.61
CA GLU A 45 -3.75 17.76 8.02
C GLU A 45 -2.33 17.24 8.25
N ILE A 46 -1.70 16.63 7.24
CA ILE A 46 -0.36 16.02 7.36
C ILE A 46 0.67 17.04 7.86
N ASP A 47 0.71 18.23 7.25
CA ASP A 47 1.64 19.29 7.60
C ASP A 47 1.48 19.74 9.07
N LYS A 48 0.22 19.81 9.54
CA LYS A 48 -0.08 20.17 10.93
C LYS A 48 0.39 19.11 11.94
N VAL A 49 0.37 17.84 11.54
CA VAL A 49 0.71 16.71 12.42
C VAL A 49 2.20 16.42 12.43
N LEU A 50 2.86 16.54 11.28
CA LEU A 50 4.29 16.24 11.14
C LEU A 50 5.18 17.48 11.19
N GLY A 51 4.61 18.68 11.06
CA GLY A 51 5.35 19.95 10.97
C GLY A 51 6.00 20.20 9.60
N HIS A 52 5.74 19.31 8.65
CA HIS A 52 6.23 19.36 7.27
C HIS A 52 5.36 18.44 6.40
N LYS A 53 5.28 18.75 5.11
CA LYS A 53 4.60 17.91 4.11
C LYS A 53 5.35 17.97 2.78
N HIS A 54 6.11 16.91 2.50
CA HIS A 54 6.82 16.77 1.24
C HIS A 54 5.96 16.10 0.16
N PHE A 55 5.00 15.25 0.56
CA PHE A 55 4.16 14.48 -0.37
C PHE A 55 2.71 14.40 0.10
N ASP A 56 1.78 14.31 -0.83
CA ASP A 56 0.35 14.18 -0.53
C ASP A 56 -0.05 12.73 -0.24
N GLU A 57 0.73 11.78 -0.76
CA GLU A 57 0.50 10.35 -0.70
C GLU A 57 1.56 9.60 0.12
N VAL A 58 1.14 8.55 0.83
CA VAL A 58 2.03 7.64 1.55
C VAL A 58 2.82 6.73 0.60
N ILE A 59 2.19 6.29 -0.49
CA ILE A 59 2.81 5.58 -1.60
C ILE A 59 2.24 6.20 -2.86
N HIS A 60 3.09 6.76 -3.71
CA HIS A 60 2.65 7.28 -4.99
C HIS A 60 2.26 6.14 -5.94
N ARG A 61 1.24 6.33 -6.77
CA ARG A 61 0.73 5.28 -7.69
C ARG A 61 1.78 4.72 -8.66
N ASN A 62 2.74 5.54 -9.08
CA ASN A 62 3.83 5.11 -9.97
C ASN A 62 4.85 4.24 -9.24
N ASN A 63 4.88 4.33 -7.91
CA ASN A 63 5.76 3.56 -7.03
C ASN A 63 5.01 2.39 -6.38
N LEU A 64 3.83 2.01 -6.90
CA LEU A 64 3.00 0.93 -6.40
C LEU A 64 2.78 -0.11 -7.52
N ALA A 65 3.13 -1.37 -7.23
CA ALA A 65 2.84 -2.51 -8.09
C ALA A 65 1.74 -3.37 -7.46
N LEU A 66 0.65 -3.61 -8.21
CA LEU A 66 -0.42 -4.52 -7.79
C LEU A 66 -0.02 -5.97 -8.06
N LEU A 67 -0.33 -6.85 -7.11
CA LEU A 67 -0.20 -8.29 -7.30
C LEU A 67 -1.54 -8.81 -7.83
N VAL A 68 -1.58 -9.14 -9.11
CA VAL A 68 -2.73 -9.84 -9.72
C VAL A 68 -2.56 -11.34 -9.54
N GLU A 69 -3.56 -12.01 -8.98
CA GLU A 69 -3.59 -13.47 -8.95
C GLU A 69 -3.98 -14.02 -10.33
N GLN A 70 -3.28 -15.07 -10.75
CA GLN A 70 -3.50 -15.79 -12.02
C GLN A 70 -4.69 -16.76 -11.96
N GLU A 71 -5.57 -16.69 -10.96
CA GLU A 71 -6.54 -17.76 -10.68
C GLU A 71 -7.73 -17.89 -11.67
N GLN A 72 -7.87 -17.01 -12.67
CA GLN A 72 -9.00 -17.08 -13.61
C GLN A 72 -8.72 -17.78 -14.94
N ILE A 73 -7.48 -18.14 -15.26
CA ILE A 73 -7.18 -18.75 -16.58
C ILE A 73 -7.59 -20.23 -16.64
N GLN A 74 -7.74 -20.93 -15.50
CA GLN A 74 -8.00 -22.38 -15.50
C GLN A 74 -9.47 -22.80 -15.70
N GLN A 75 -10.45 -21.92 -15.39
CA GLN A 75 -11.88 -22.30 -15.52
C GLN A 75 -12.42 -22.20 -16.96
N VAL A 76 -11.81 -21.39 -17.82
CA VAL A 76 -12.23 -21.25 -19.22
C VAL A 76 -11.88 -22.53 -20.00
N GLN A 77 -10.72 -23.12 -19.75
CA GLN A 77 -10.26 -24.34 -20.47
C GLN A 77 -11.03 -25.61 -20.11
N ARG A 78 -11.72 -25.68 -18.96
CA ARG A 78 -12.58 -26.84 -18.61
C ARG A 78 -13.97 -26.79 -19.23
N LYS A 79 -14.43 -25.63 -19.70
CA LYS A 79 -15.75 -25.50 -20.36
C LYS A 79 -15.69 -25.73 -21.87
N GLU A 80 -14.53 -25.62 -22.49
CA GLU A 80 -14.35 -25.90 -23.94
C GLU A 80 -14.04 -27.38 -24.24
N ALA A 81 -13.76 -28.18 -23.20
CA ALA A 81 -13.49 -29.61 -23.31
C ALA A 81 -14.70 -30.50 -22.93
N SER A 82 -15.90 -29.91 -22.79
CA SER A 82 -17.18 -30.61 -22.58
C SER A 82 -18.24 -30.05 -23.50
#